data_AF-A0A8J5MVR8-F1
#
_entry.id   AF-A0A8J5MVR8-F1
#
_cell.length_a   1.000
_cell.length_b   1.000
_cell.length_c   1.000
_cell.angle_alpha   90.00
_cell.angle_beta   90.00
_cell.angle_gamma   90.00
#
_symmetry.space_group_name_H-M   'P 1'
#
loop_
_entity.id
_entity.type
_entity.pdbx_description
1 polymer ?
#
loop_
_entity_poly.entity_id
_entity_poly.type
_entity_poly.pdbx_seq_one_letter_code
_entity_poly.pdbx_strand_id
1 'polypeptide(L)'
;MTAATFWKSYTIKDAITNIALEWKSVPETALNGVWSNLWPEIVHDFKGFDEGEDVKDIMKLVKDVRGDSGFQEIQEEDVTELLVSMENPLTSEEVLEIVEMAKKTRGRRGSYR
;
A
#
# COMPACT_ATOMS: atom_id res chain seq x y z
N MET A 1 -22.45 4.36 -12.90
CA MET A 1 -21.10 4.80 -13.33
C MET A 1 -20.16 3.62 -13.15
N THR A 2 -19.34 3.28 -14.14
CA THR A 2 -18.30 2.24 -13.98
C THR A 2 -16.94 2.91 -13.74
N ALA A 3 -15.98 2.19 -13.15
CA ALA A 3 -14.61 2.69 -13.00
C ALA A 3 -14.02 3.15 -14.34
N ALA A 4 -14.29 2.42 -15.43
CA ALA A 4 -13.84 2.77 -16.77
C ALA A 4 -14.44 4.10 -17.29
N THR A 5 -15.71 4.40 -16.98
CA THR A 5 -16.31 5.69 -17.36
C THR A 5 -15.84 6.83 -16.46
N PHE A 6 -15.54 6.55 -15.20
CA PHE A 6 -15.01 7.53 -14.25
C PHE A 6 -13.60 7.99 -14.65
N TRP A 7 -12.68 7.06 -14.90
CA TRP A 7 -11.29 7.39 -15.27
C TRP A 7 -11.19 8.15 -16.58
N LYS A 8 -12.10 7.89 -17.54
CA LYS A 8 -12.14 8.64 -18.81
C LYS A 8 -12.58 10.09 -18.65
N SER A 9 -13.35 10.40 -17.61
CA SER A 9 -13.78 11.76 -17.28
C SER A 9 -12.88 12.46 -16.27
N TYR A 10 -11.93 11.74 -15.66
CA TYR A 10 -11.08 12.27 -14.60
C TYR A 10 -9.96 13.13 -15.17
N THR A 11 -9.90 14.39 -14.76
CA THR A 11 -8.94 15.37 -15.26
C THR A 11 -7.80 15.62 -14.29
N ILE A 12 -6.71 16.24 -14.78
CA ILE A 12 -5.60 16.70 -13.93
C ILE A 12 -6.09 17.71 -12.88
N LYS A 13 -7.09 18.54 -13.22
CA LYS A 13 -7.70 19.48 -12.27
C LYS A 13 -8.38 18.74 -11.12
N ASP A 14 -9.07 17.63 -11.41
CA ASP A 14 -9.70 16.80 -10.38
C ASP A 14 -8.65 16.17 -9.47
N ALA A 15 -7.53 15.69 -10.05
CA ALA A 15 -6.39 15.20 -9.28
C ALA A 15 -5.82 16.25 -8.33
N ILE A 16 -5.54 17.46 -8.82
CA ILE A 16 -5.01 18.57 -8.00
C ILE A 16 -6.00 18.94 -6.90
N THR A 17 -7.30 18.98 -7.21
CA THR A 17 -8.34 19.32 -6.24
C THR A 17 -8.42 18.25 -5.14
N ASN A 18 -8.36 16.97 -5.50
CA ASN A 18 -8.38 15.87 -4.54
C ASN A 18 -7.13 15.89 -3.65
N ILE A 19 -5.95 16.13 -4.22
CA ILE A 19 -4.71 16.26 -3.44
C ILE A 19 -4.81 17.44 -2.47
N ALA A 20 -5.31 18.60 -2.93
CA ALA A 20 -5.44 19.78 -2.08
C ALA A 20 -6.48 19.59 -0.96
N LEU A 21 -7.58 18.87 -1.23
CA LEU A 21 -8.58 18.53 -0.23
C LEU A 21 -8.00 17.60 0.83
N GLU A 22 -7.29 16.56 0.40
CA GLU A 22 -6.74 15.54 1.30
C GLU A 22 -5.43 15.95 1.97
N TRP A 23 -4.77 17.02 1.51
CA TRP A 23 -3.52 17.50 2.11
C TRP A 23 -3.68 17.82 3.61
N LYS A 24 -4.87 18.28 4.02
CA LYS A 24 -5.18 18.54 5.44
C LYS A 24 -5.46 17.27 6.25
N SER A 25 -5.81 16.17 5.58
CA SER A 25 -6.06 14.86 6.19
C SER A 25 -4.76 14.10 6.45
N VAL A 26 -3.64 14.52 5.86
CA VAL A 26 -2.34 13.89 6.07
C VAL A 26 -1.85 14.18 7.49
N PRO A 27 -1.57 13.14 8.30
CA PRO A 27 -1.05 13.32 9.65
C PRO A 27 0.31 14.02 9.65
N GLU A 28 0.56 14.86 10.66
CA GLU A 28 1.85 15.51 10.85
C GLU A 28 2.98 14.48 11.03
N THR A 29 2.69 13.33 11.64
CA THR A 29 3.63 12.20 11.77
C THR A 29 4.10 11.69 10.41
N ALA A 30 3.19 11.57 9.43
CA ALA A 30 3.54 11.15 8.08
C ALA A 30 4.42 12.19 7.37
N LEU A 31 4.12 13.48 7.52
CA LEU A 31 4.94 14.55 6.98
C LEU A 31 6.34 14.56 7.62
N ASN A 32 6.40 14.47 8.94
CA ASN A 32 7.66 14.44 9.68
C ASN A 32 8.51 13.22 9.33
N GLY A 33 7.91 12.05 9.07
CA GLY A 33 8.66 10.88 8.60
C GLY A 33 9.24 11.02 7.19
N VAL A 34 8.54 11.69 6.28
CA VAL A 34 9.09 11.99 4.94
C VAL A 34 10.22 13.02 5.06
N TRP A 35 9.98 14.10 5.81
CA TRP A 35 10.95 15.18 5.96
C TRP A 35 12.14 14.81 6.82
N SER A 36 12.04 13.89 7.78
CA SER A 36 13.20 13.42 8.56
C SER A 36 14.26 12.77 7.68
N ASN A 37 13.84 12.12 6.58
CA ASN A 37 14.74 11.48 5.63
C ASN A 37 15.33 12.48 4.61
N LEU A 38 14.54 13.45 4.16
CA LEU A 38 14.94 14.40 3.11
C LEU A 38 15.60 15.67 3.66
N TRP A 39 15.17 16.13 4.84
CA TRP A 39 15.61 17.36 5.49
C TRP A 39 15.53 17.25 7.03
N PRO A 40 16.47 16.51 7.65
CA PRO A 40 16.44 16.26 9.09
C PRO A 40 16.57 17.52 9.96
N GLU A 41 17.13 18.62 9.43
CA GLU A 41 17.31 19.88 10.17
C GLU A 41 16.00 20.59 10.52
N ILE A 42 14.90 20.29 9.83
CA ILE A 42 13.59 20.92 10.09
C ILE A 42 12.65 20.02 10.91
N VAL A 43 13.06 18.77 11.18
CA VAL A 43 12.29 17.79 11.95
C VAL A 43 13.06 17.45 13.22
N HIS A 44 12.66 18.05 14.35
CA HIS A 44 13.41 17.93 15.59
C HIS A 44 12.96 16.79 16.51
N ASP A 45 11.67 16.44 16.49
CA ASP A 45 11.05 15.54 17.48
C ASP A 45 10.36 14.32 16.87
N PHE A 46 10.71 13.93 15.64
CA PHE A 46 10.15 12.74 15.02
C PHE A 46 10.71 11.47 15.67
N LYS A 47 9.84 10.70 16.31
CA LYS A 47 10.21 9.49 17.06
C LYS A 47 10.17 8.20 16.23
N GLY A 48 9.97 8.33 14.92
CA GLY A 48 9.63 7.19 14.06
C GLY A 48 8.14 6.88 14.10
N PHE A 49 7.77 5.81 13.42
CA PHE A 49 6.44 5.22 13.50
C PHE A 49 6.45 4.08 14.52
N ASP A 50 5.35 3.87 15.24
CA ASP A 50 5.22 2.73 16.13
C ASP A 50 4.83 1.50 15.30
N GLU A 51 5.82 0.70 14.94
CA GLU A 51 5.63 -0.51 14.12
C GLU A 51 4.54 -1.44 14.70
N GLY A 52 4.40 -1.50 16.03
CA GLY A 52 3.40 -2.34 16.70
C GLY A 52 1.98 -1.76 16.67
N GLU A 53 1.84 -0.43 16.65
CA GLU A 53 0.55 0.25 16.46
C GLU A 53 0.14 0.23 14.98
N ASP A 54 1.10 0.42 14.07
CA ASP A 54 0.90 0.41 12.62
C ASP A 54 0.41 -0.95 12.11
N VAL A 55 1.00 -2.07 12.58
CA VAL A 55 0.53 -3.42 12.22
C VAL A 55 -0.93 -3.63 12.64
N LYS A 56 -1.34 -3.14 13.82
CA LYS A 56 -2.72 -3.25 14.30
C LYS A 56 -3.68 -2.38 13.49
N ASP A 57 -3.26 -1.18 13.13
CA ASP A 57 -4.06 -0.28 12.29
C ASP A 57 -4.22 -0.82 10.87
N ILE A 58 -3.16 -1.37 10.28
CA ILE A 58 -3.23 -2.10 9.01
C ILE A 58 -4.17 -3.29 9.12
N MET A 59 -4.07 -4.09 10.19
CA MET A 59 -4.96 -5.23 10.42
C MET A 59 -6.43 -4.83 10.56
N LYS A 60 -6.70 -3.69 11.18
CA LYS A 60 -8.06 -3.12 11.26
C LYS A 60 -8.54 -2.70 9.88
N LEU A 61 -7.71 -2.03 9.10
CA LEU A 61 -8.01 -1.59 7.73
C LEU A 61 -8.27 -2.78 6.79
N VAL A 62 -7.49 -3.85 6.92
CA VAL A 62 -7.66 -5.12 6.19
C VAL A 62 -9.02 -5.76 6.49
N LYS A 63 -9.46 -5.72 7.75
CA LYS A 63 -10.81 -6.17 8.16
C LYS A 63 -11.90 -5.26 7.59
N ASP A 64 -11.67 -3.95 7.57
CA ASP A 64 -12.64 -2.95 7.11
C ASP A 64 -12.84 -2.94 5.56
N VAL A 65 -11.78 -3.16 4.77
CA VAL A 65 -11.80 -3.04 3.30
C VAL A 65 -12.64 -4.11 2.59
N ARG A 66 -12.92 -5.26 3.23
CA ARG A 66 -13.69 -6.35 2.59
C ARG A 66 -14.79 -6.97 3.45
N GLY A 67 -15.02 -6.45 4.65
CA GLY A 67 -15.91 -7.10 5.62
C GLY A 67 -15.54 -8.57 5.85
N ASP A 68 -16.53 -9.42 6.11
CA ASP A 68 -16.34 -10.80 6.58
C ASP A 68 -15.89 -11.84 5.53
N SER A 69 -15.45 -11.46 4.32
CA SER A 69 -15.47 -12.42 3.20
C SER A 69 -14.17 -12.66 2.44
N GLY A 70 -13.02 -12.08 2.86
CA GLY A 70 -11.80 -12.37 2.11
C GLY A 70 -10.44 -12.01 2.66
N PHE A 71 -10.36 -11.46 3.88
CA PHE A 71 -9.07 -11.21 4.55
C PHE A 71 -9.06 -11.65 6.02
N GLN A 72 -9.99 -12.52 6.42
CA GLN A 72 -10.10 -13.01 7.81
C GLN A 72 -8.95 -13.92 8.23
N GLU A 73 -8.28 -14.55 7.26
CA GLU A 73 -7.15 -15.46 7.49
C GLU A 73 -5.82 -14.71 7.66
N ILE A 74 -5.76 -13.41 7.32
CA ILE A 74 -4.56 -12.59 7.51
C ILE A 74 -4.35 -12.39 9.01
N GLN A 75 -3.15 -12.71 9.48
CA GLN A 75 -2.68 -12.51 10.85
C GLN A 75 -1.69 -11.35 10.93
N GLU A 76 -1.39 -10.88 12.14
CA GLU A 76 -0.42 -9.80 12.36
C GLU A 76 0.98 -10.20 11.86
N GLU A 77 1.31 -11.49 11.94
CA GLU A 77 2.55 -12.06 11.43
C GLU A 77 2.67 -11.90 9.91
N ASP A 78 1.58 -12.08 9.16
CA ASP A 78 1.58 -11.93 7.70
C ASP A 78 1.85 -10.47 7.29
N VAL A 79 1.30 -9.51 8.03
CA VAL A 79 1.55 -8.07 7.81
C VAL A 79 3.00 -7.72 8.18
N THR A 80 3.48 -8.27 9.29
CA THR A 80 4.86 -8.03 9.75
C THR A 80 5.88 -8.60 8.77
N GLU A 81 5.68 -9.83 8.28
CA GLU A 81 6.52 -10.44 7.24
C GLU A 81 6.54 -9.61 5.96
N LEU A 82 5.37 -9.09 5.54
CA LEU A 82 5.28 -8.22 4.38
C LEU A 82 6.07 -6.92 4.56
N LEU A 83 5.95 -6.24 5.70
CA LEU A 83 6.69 -5.00 5.98
C LEU A 83 8.20 -5.24 5.98
N VAL A 84 8.67 -6.33 6.59
CA VAL A 84 10.09 -6.71 6.58
C VAL A 84 10.57 -7.05 5.16
N SER A 85 9.73 -7.65 4.32
CA SER A 85 10.06 -7.91 2.92
C SER A 85 10.19 -6.61 2.10
N MET A 86 9.50 -5.53 2.48
CA MET A 86 9.58 -4.24 1.78
C MET A 86 10.88 -3.47 2.08
N GLU A 87 11.48 -3.68 3.25
CA GLU A 87 12.80 -3.14 3.58
C GLU A 87 13.92 -3.78 2.76
N ASN A 88 13.71 -5.02 2.29
CA ASN A 88 14.65 -5.74 1.44
C ASN A 88 14.14 -5.76 0.00
N PRO A 89 14.62 -4.88 -0.90
CA PRO A 89 14.15 -4.87 -2.27
C PRO A 89 14.31 -6.26 -2.91
N LEU A 90 13.25 -6.74 -3.55
CA LEU A 90 13.26 -8.02 -4.26
C LEU A 90 14.49 -8.11 -5.16
N THR A 91 15.16 -9.25 -5.08
CA THR A 91 16.27 -9.56 -5.97
C THR A 91 15.77 -9.71 -7.42
N SER A 92 16.68 -9.56 -8.39
CA SER A 92 16.31 -9.74 -9.80
C SER A 92 15.75 -11.14 -10.07
N GLU A 93 16.28 -12.13 -9.35
CA GLU A 93 15.88 -13.53 -9.39
C GLU A 93 14.45 -13.74 -8.88
N GLU A 94 14.08 -13.16 -7.72
CA GLU A 94 12.71 -13.26 -7.17
C GLU A 94 11.67 -12.59 -8.08
N VAL A 95 12.03 -11.44 -8.68
CA VAL A 95 11.16 -10.77 -9.67
C VAL A 95 10.91 -11.67 -10.88
N LEU A 96 11.95 -12.38 -11.37
CA LEU A 96 11.82 -13.31 -12.47
C LEU A 96 10.92 -14.50 -12.14
N GLU A 97 11.05 -15.08 -10.94
CA GLU A 97 10.19 -16.18 -10.48
C GLU A 97 8.71 -15.76 -10.40
N ILE A 98 8.42 -14.57 -9.85
CA ILE A 98 7.04 -14.04 -9.77
C ILE A 98 6.45 -13.89 -11.17
N VAL A 99 7.24 -13.38 -12.13
CA VAL A 99 6.82 -13.24 -13.53
C VAL A 99 6.54 -14.60 -14.18
N GLU A 100 7.36 -15.63 -13.91
CA GLU A 100 7.13 -17.00 -14.40
C GLU A 100 5.89 -17.65 -13.79
N MET A 101 5.69 -17.52 -12.48
CA MET A 101 4.48 -17.98 -11.80
C MET A 101 3.24 -17.30 -12.37
N ALA A 102 3.26 -15.98 -12.57
CA ALA A 102 2.15 -15.24 -13.15
C ALA A 102 1.82 -15.72 -14.58
N LYS A 103 2.83 -16.00 -15.41
CA LYS A 103 2.64 -16.59 -16.75
C LYS A 103 2.00 -17.98 -16.68
N LYS A 104 2.44 -18.84 -15.76
CA LYS A 104 1.90 -20.19 -15.56
C LYS A 104 0.45 -20.16 -15.09
N THR A 105 0.11 -19.28 -14.16
CA THR A 105 -1.26 -19.11 -13.62
C THR A 105 -2.22 -18.53 -14.66
N ARG A 106 -1.70 -17.72 -15.60
CA ARG A 106 -2.45 -17.19 -16.74
C ARG A 106 -2.66 -18.24 -17.84
N GLY A 107 -1.69 -19.13 -18.05
CA GLY A 107 -1.81 -20.29 -18.95
C GLY A 107 -2.84 -21.32 -18.48
N ARG A 108 -2.93 -21.59 -17.16
CA ARG A 108 -3.90 -22.54 -16.60
C ARG A 108 -5.35 -22.09 -16.71
N ARG A 109 -5.62 -20.77 -16.66
CA ARG A 109 -6.96 -20.21 -16.87
C ARG A 109 -7.42 -20.25 -18.33
N GLY A 110 -6.51 -20.46 -19.29
CA GLY A 110 -6.82 -20.62 -20.72
C GLY A 110 -7.10 -22.05 -21.17
N SER A 111 -6.92 -23.05 -20.30
CA SER A 111 -7.07 -24.48 -20.63
C SER A 111 -8.48 -25.04 -20.41
N TYR A 112 -9.40 -24.25 -19.85
CA TYR A 112 -10.82 -24.58 -19.74
C TYR A 112 -11.61 -23.74 -20.73
N ARG A 113 -11.42 -23.98 -22.02
CA ARG A 113 -12.34 -23.48 -23.04
C ARG A 113 -12.39 -24.44 -24.22
#